data_AF-A0A316DQ67-F1
#
_entry.id   AF-A0A316DQ67-F1
#
_cell.length_a   1.000
_cell.length_b   1.000
_cell.length_c   1.000
_cell.angle_alpha   90.00
_cell.angle_beta   90.00
_cell.angle_gamma   90.00
#
_symmetry.space_group_name_H-M   'P 1'
#
loop_
_entity.id
_entity.type
_entity.pdbx_description
1 polymer ?
#
loop_
_entity_poly.entity_id
_entity_poly.type
_entity_poly.pdbx_seq_one_letter_code
_entity_poly.pdbx_strand_id
1 'polypeptide(L)'
;MSENYYGFEKFLSLLDDNNILKNATAMGVMVHLQKCIEEIKSNVLTDLISLDENKKDHYLDLKINEIKRQDYLKNYGKDKIERWLKEFNVNLEDILKNNVESEHFYKMVDSYFEQNFDPGTTEYNTSSAAQNDFLLYFLNFYANELIAFLESKKSTFKESNKQKIKLKSEELAILITKNFDELKALKQNMYQEIDSTFGSDPWADHTEVEIKYEFDIELATSEIKRLIFELYNQSKVDNYFYFDCPSEVYKKHFEARKDLYIIDVPDAYEVDFLISEIEYFSKPYDNRVIIGDSAHNYNEYVDYNDRYRITLKRKLEFLAVKLRQYGYIIKTKEGASLIDESNGDYKGWGTEIILEKTKTSNFTNPKAQDIKEAEPKTEKQLTANQIVLLLQEIGFFTHPKIEKTSKVKQSELISKICGLNSKNIKIKIQNLDKTLKELGENHQKDIDKIDDILNNLE
;
A
#
# COMPACT_ATOMS: atom_id res chain seq x y z
N MET A 1 8.68 30.38 0.09
CA MET A 1 8.13 29.15 0.67
C MET A 1 8.47 29.20 2.14
N SER A 2 7.47 29.35 3.01
CA SER A 2 7.68 29.64 4.44
C SER A 2 8.17 28.42 5.22
N GLU A 3 9.16 28.63 6.08
CA GLU A 3 9.94 27.64 6.87
C GLU A 3 9.17 26.88 7.97
N ASN A 4 7.83 26.83 7.94
CA ASN A 4 7.02 26.14 8.95
C ASN A 4 6.13 25.09 8.28
N TYR A 5 6.70 23.95 7.89
CA TYR A 5 5.96 22.79 7.41
C TYR A 5 5.83 21.77 8.56
N TYR A 6 4.70 21.80 9.29
CA TYR A 6 4.39 20.83 10.35
C TYR A 6 3.42 19.76 9.84
N GLY A 7 3.65 19.27 8.61
CA GLY A 7 2.80 18.28 7.96
C GLY A 7 3.10 16.83 8.34
N PHE A 8 2.34 15.90 7.76
CA PHE A 8 2.44 14.46 8.02
C PHE A 8 3.86 13.89 7.78
N GLU A 9 4.50 14.28 6.67
CA GLU A 9 5.90 13.88 6.38
C GLU A 9 6.89 14.34 7.46
N LYS A 10 6.68 15.55 8.01
CA LYS A 10 7.54 16.06 9.07
C LYS A 10 7.36 15.22 10.33
N PHE A 11 6.12 14.87 10.67
CA PHE A 11 5.83 13.97 11.79
C PHE A 11 6.51 12.61 11.63
N LEU A 12 6.41 11.98 10.45
CA LEU A 12 7.09 10.70 10.18
C LEU A 12 8.62 10.85 10.31
N SER A 13 9.21 11.91 9.76
CA SER A 13 10.66 12.14 9.88
C SER A 13 11.14 12.29 11.32
N LEU A 14 10.31 12.82 12.22
CA LEU A 14 10.65 12.94 13.64
C LEU A 14 10.61 11.57 14.35
N LEU A 15 9.74 10.66 13.91
CA LEU A 15 9.64 9.30 14.45
C LEU A 15 10.82 8.41 14.03
N ASP A 16 11.47 8.72 12.91
CA ASP A 16 12.53 7.90 12.31
C ASP A 16 13.96 8.47 12.54
N ASP A 17 14.08 9.68 13.11
CA ASP A 17 15.37 10.33 13.33
C ASP A 17 16.08 9.85 14.60
N ASN A 18 16.93 8.83 14.41
CA ASN A 18 17.81 8.28 15.44
C ASN A 18 18.88 9.24 15.99
N ASN A 19 19.05 10.43 15.41
CA ASN A 19 20.05 11.42 15.80
C ASN A 19 19.45 12.77 16.23
N ILE A 20 18.13 12.83 16.46
CA ILE A 20 17.42 14.09 16.66
C ILE A 20 17.94 14.93 17.84
N LEU A 21 18.46 14.27 18.89
CA LEU A 21 19.03 14.94 20.08
C LEU A 21 20.34 15.69 19.81
N LYS A 22 20.98 15.50 18.65
CA LYS A 22 22.12 16.33 18.24
C LYS A 22 21.72 17.75 17.87
N ASN A 23 20.48 17.93 17.42
CA ASN A 23 20.00 19.18 16.83
C ASN A 23 18.77 19.77 17.55
N ALA A 24 18.24 19.07 18.55
CA ALA A 24 17.08 19.50 19.34
C ALA A 24 17.11 18.88 20.74
N THR A 25 16.43 19.50 21.70
CA THR A 25 16.17 18.90 23.02
C THR A 25 14.96 17.98 22.94
N ALA A 26 14.81 17.06 23.91
CA ALA A 26 13.62 16.20 23.98
C ALA A 26 12.32 17.03 24.03
N MET A 27 12.33 18.15 24.76
CA MET A 27 11.21 19.09 24.81
C MET A 27 11.00 19.85 23.50
N GLY A 28 12.08 20.23 22.80
CA GLY A 28 11.99 20.83 21.46
C GLY A 28 11.32 19.89 20.46
N VAL A 29 11.65 18.60 20.50
CA VAL A 29 10.99 17.57 19.69
C VAL A 29 9.52 17.41 20.08
N MET A 30 9.20 17.37 21.39
CA MET A 30 7.83 17.33 21.89
C MET A 30 6.97 18.47 21.32
N VAL A 31 7.47 19.70 21.37
CA VAL A 31 6.76 20.89 20.83
C VAL A 31 6.56 20.78 19.31
N HIS A 32 7.53 20.21 18.58
CA HIS A 32 7.36 19.96 17.14
C HIS A 32 6.29 18.90 16.85
N LEU A 33 6.25 17.81 17.61
CA LEU A 33 5.23 16.76 17.48
C LEU A 33 3.83 17.31 17.75
N GLN A 34 3.67 18.15 18.78
CA GLN A 34 2.40 18.82 19.10
C GLN A 34 1.87 19.63 17.91
N LYS A 35 2.71 20.50 17.35
CA LYS A 35 2.34 21.31 16.18
C LYS A 35 1.99 20.44 14.97
N CYS A 36 2.74 19.37 14.74
CA CYS A 36 2.45 18.46 13.63
C CYS A 36 1.09 17.80 13.81
N ILE A 37 0.77 17.30 15.01
CA ILE A 37 -0.50 16.63 15.28
C ILE A 37 -1.69 17.57 15.09
N GLU A 38 -1.59 18.83 15.51
CA GLU A 38 -2.66 19.82 15.30
C GLU A 38 -2.94 20.03 13.81
N GLU A 39 -1.89 20.22 13.00
CA GLU A 39 -2.00 20.43 11.55
C GLU A 39 -2.52 19.17 10.84
N ILE A 40 -1.98 17.99 11.18
CA ILE A 40 -2.40 16.71 10.61
C ILE A 40 -3.87 16.44 10.92
N LYS A 41 -4.32 16.64 12.17
CA LYS A 41 -5.73 16.45 12.55
C LYS A 41 -6.65 17.33 11.72
N SER A 42 -6.27 18.58 11.46
CA SER A 42 -7.01 19.51 10.61
C SER A 42 -7.06 19.06 9.14
N ASN A 43 -5.91 18.64 8.59
CA ASN A 43 -5.81 18.17 7.21
C ASN A 43 -6.63 16.89 6.99
N VAL A 44 -6.51 15.91 7.89
CA VAL A 44 -7.29 14.67 7.85
C VAL A 44 -8.79 14.96 7.85
N LEU A 45 -9.28 15.86 8.70
CA LEU A 45 -10.70 16.23 8.72
C LEU A 45 -11.15 16.84 7.39
N THR A 46 -10.29 17.64 6.76
CA THR A 46 -10.55 18.25 5.45
C THR A 46 -10.61 17.18 4.35
N ASP A 47 -9.63 16.27 4.35
CA ASP A 47 -9.57 15.16 3.40
C ASP A 47 -10.80 14.26 3.52
N LEU A 48 -11.21 13.92 4.75
CA LEU A 48 -12.41 13.13 5.02
C LEU A 48 -13.72 13.77 4.57
N ILE A 49 -13.78 15.11 4.45
CA ILE A 49 -14.96 15.79 3.88
C ILE A 49 -14.98 15.62 2.36
N SER A 50 -13.81 15.61 1.72
CA SER A 50 -13.67 15.54 0.26
C SER A 50 -13.75 14.12 -0.31
N LEU A 51 -13.47 13.10 0.52
CA LEU A 51 -13.42 11.69 0.12
C LEU A 51 -14.81 11.04 0.08
N ASP A 52 -14.99 10.13 -0.88
CA ASP A 52 -16.16 9.23 -0.93
C ASP A 52 -16.23 8.39 0.37
N GLU A 53 -17.44 8.19 0.91
CA GLU A 53 -17.66 7.40 2.15
C GLU A 53 -16.96 6.04 2.15
N ASN A 54 -16.98 5.35 1.01
CA ASN A 54 -16.36 4.02 0.86
C ASN A 54 -14.82 4.03 0.90
N LYS A 55 -14.19 5.21 0.87
CA LYS A 55 -12.73 5.39 0.83
C LYS A 55 -12.14 5.95 2.13
N LYS A 56 -12.99 6.45 3.04
CA LYS A 56 -12.56 7.13 4.27
C LYS A 56 -11.80 6.21 5.21
N ASP A 57 -12.35 5.04 5.52
CA ASP A 57 -11.72 4.08 6.43
C ASP A 57 -10.38 3.58 5.86
N HIS A 58 -10.31 3.40 4.53
CA HIS A 58 -9.10 2.99 3.85
C HIS A 58 -7.99 4.06 3.90
N TYR A 59 -8.33 5.32 3.63
CA TYR A 59 -7.41 6.45 3.80
C TYR A 59 -6.86 6.53 5.23
N LEU A 60 -7.74 6.34 6.23
CA LEU A 60 -7.33 6.34 7.63
C LEU A 60 -6.40 5.15 7.97
N ASP A 61 -6.68 3.96 7.42
CA ASP A 61 -5.81 2.79 7.57
C ASP A 61 -4.41 3.01 6.98
N LEU A 62 -4.30 3.67 5.82
CA LEU A 62 -3.01 4.01 5.23
C LEU A 62 -2.19 4.91 6.16
N LYS A 63 -2.80 5.99 6.66
CA LYS A 63 -2.13 6.93 7.57
C LYS A 63 -1.69 6.24 8.88
N ILE A 64 -2.53 5.36 9.43
CA ILE A 64 -2.17 4.54 10.60
C ILE A 64 -0.97 3.64 10.28
N ASN A 65 -0.98 2.97 9.13
CA ASN A 65 0.09 2.07 8.73
C ASN A 65 1.41 2.80 8.45
N GLU A 66 1.37 4.00 7.87
CA GLU A 66 2.54 4.85 7.67
C GLU A 66 3.22 5.23 8.99
N ILE A 67 2.43 5.56 10.03
CA ILE A 67 2.95 5.80 11.37
C ILE A 67 3.54 4.52 11.95
N LYS A 68 2.82 3.39 11.88
CA LYS A 68 3.28 2.11 12.45
C LYS A 68 4.56 1.57 11.79
N ARG A 69 4.88 1.98 10.56
CA ARG A 69 6.10 1.58 9.86
C ARG A 69 7.37 2.26 10.35
N GLN A 70 7.26 3.40 11.04
CA GLN A 70 8.44 4.15 11.52
C GLN A 70 9.19 3.42 12.64
N ASP A 71 10.49 3.68 12.79
CA ASP A 71 11.41 2.96 13.69
C ASP A 71 11.41 3.48 15.15
N TYR A 72 10.33 4.11 15.60
CA TYR A 72 10.18 4.46 17.02
C TYR A 72 9.86 3.23 17.88
N LEU A 73 10.24 3.28 19.17
CA LEU A 73 9.98 2.21 20.13
C LEU A 73 8.50 2.11 20.50
N LYS A 74 7.79 1.25 19.77
CA LYS A 74 6.41 0.84 20.04
C LYS A 74 6.36 0.20 21.44
N ASN A 75 5.46 0.66 22.30
CA ASN A 75 5.31 0.25 23.71
C ASN A 75 6.31 0.88 24.71
N TYR A 76 6.95 2.01 24.37
CA TYR A 76 7.71 2.80 25.35
C TYR A 76 6.78 3.63 26.24
N GLY A 77 6.34 3.04 27.35
CA GLY A 77 5.32 3.58 28.24
C GLY A 77 5.83 4.54 29.32
N LYS A 78 4.87 5.09 30.09
CA LYS A 78 5.17 6.00 31.22
C LYS A 78 6.06 5.35 32.29
N ASP A 79 5.97 4.03 32.45
CA ASP A 79 6.81 3.24 33.37
C ASP A 79 8.31 3.46 33.11
N LYS A 80 8.69 3.75 31.87
CA LYS A 80 10.09 3.98 31.49
C LYS A 80 10.64 5.34 31.93
N ILE A 81 9.78 6.36 32.01
CA ILE A 81 10.17 7.71 32.46
C ILE A 81 9.84 7.97 33.93
N GLU A 82 9.20 7.01 34.63
CA GLU A 82 8.71 7.22 35.99
C GLU A 82 9.82 7.56 36.99
N ARG A 83 11.02 7.00 36.80
CA ARG A 83 12.20 7.36 37.59
C ARG A 83 12.53 8.84 37.46
N TRP A 84 12.54 9.37 36.25
CA TRP A 84 12.88 10.77 35.96
C TRP A 84 11.82 11.74 36.46
N LEU A 85 10.54 11.39 36.34
CA LEU A 85 9.44 12.19 36.91
C LEU A 85 9.60 12.37 38.43
N LYS A 86 10.01 11.30 39.13
CA LYS A 86 10.28 11.33 40.58
C LYS A 86 11.56 12.12 40.90
N GLU A 87 12.62 11.88 40.15
CA GLU A 87 13.93 12.52 40.35
C GLU A 87 13.87 14.04 40.16
N PHE A 88 13.17 14.51 39.12
CA PHE A 88 13.03 15.94 38.83
C PHE A 88 11.85 16.61 39.55
N ASN A 89 11.05 15.83 40.29
CA ASN A 89 9.85 16.28 41.00
C ASN A 89 8.87 17.03 40.07
N VAL A 90 8.53 16.41 38.93
CA VAL A 90 7.66 16.98 37.90
C VAL A 90 6.50 16.05 37.57
N ASN A 91 5.36 16.63 37.19
CA ASN A 91 4.23 15.88 36.68
C ASN A 91 4.27 15.83 35.14
N LEU A 92 3.97 14.65 34.60
CA LEU A 92 3.84 14.42 33.17
C LEU A 92 2.83 15.36 32.50
N GLU A 93 1.71 15.67 33.16
CA GLU A 93 0.70 16.57 32.58
C GLU A 93 1.24 17.99 32.38
N ASP A 94 2.10 18.46 33.28
CA ASP A 94 2.72 19.78 33.19
C ASP A 94 3.78 19.81 32.09
N ILE A 95 4.52 18.70 31.91
CA ILE A 95 5.45 18.51 30.77
C ILE A 95 4.69 18.60 29.45
N LEU A 96 3.61 17.81 29.28
CA LEU A 96 2.84 17.77 28.03
C LEU A 96 2.16 19.12 27.73
N LYS A 97 1.84 19.93 28.74
CA LYS A 97 1.31 21.29 28.58
C LYS A 97 2.40 22.36 28.41
N ASN A 98 3.67 21.97 28.47
CA ASN A 98 4.82 22.88 28.48
C ASN A 98 4.76 23.93 29.62
N ASN A 99 4.28 23.52 30.79
CA ASN A 99 4.07 24.36 31.99
C ASN A 99 4.92 23.88 33.18
N VAL A 100 6.08 23.29 32.92
CA VAL A 100 6.98 22.83 33.99
C VAL A 100 7.63 24.04 34.65
N GLU A 101 7.60 24.14 35.98
CA GLU A 101 8.25 25.25 36.71
C GLU A 101 9.64 24.87 37.29
N SER A 102 10.08 23.63 37.08
CA SER A 102 11.33 23.11 37.63
C SER A 102 12.54 23.55 36.80
N GLU A 103 13.35 24.47 37.34
CA GLU A 103 14.63 24.89 36.75
C GLU A 103 15.59 23.70 36.57
N HIS A 104 15.55 22.74 37.52
CA HIS A 104 16.35 21.53 37.43
C HIS A 104 15.93 20.67 36.22
N PHE A 105 14.62 20.51 35.99
CA PHE A 105 14.11 19.78 34.83
C PHE A 105 14.55 20.44 33.52
N TYR A 106 14.39 21.76 33.39
CA TYR A 106 14.82 22.50 32.20
C TYR A 106 16.31 22.28 31.91
N LYS A 107 17.15 22.41 32.94
CA LYS A 107 18.59 22.20 32.79
C LYS A 107 18.91 20.78 32.32
N MET A 108 18.18 19.77 32.78
CA MET A 108 18.47 18.37 32.49
C MET A 108 17.84 17.85 31.19
N VAL A 109 16.67 18.37 30.79
CA VAL A 109 15.83 17.77 29.74
C VAL A 109 15.57 18.72 28.56
N ASP A 110 15.62 20.03 28.78
CA ASP A 110 15.35 21.06 27.78
C ASP A 110 16.56 21.99 27.56
N SER A 111 17.75 21.40 27.58
CA SER A 111 18.98 22.12 27.28
C SER A 111 19.94 21.25 26.48
N TYR A 112 20.75 21.87 25.61
CA TYR A 112 21.81 21.14 24.92
C TYR A 112 22.87 20.73 25.94
N PHE A 113 22.91 19.44 26.28
CA PHE A 113 23.75 18.94 27.36
C PHE A 113 25.25 19.13 27.06
N GLU A 114 25.67 19.10 25.79
CA GLU A 114 27.05 19.40 25.35
C GLU A 114 27.49 20.84 25.67
N GLN A 115 26.54 21.77 25.86
CA GLN A 115 26.83 23.16 26.20
C GLN A 115 26.81 23.42 27.71
N ASN A 116 26.24 22.51 28.50
CA ASN A 116 25.97 22.72 29.92
C ASN A 116 26.75 21.78 30.86
N PHE A 117 27.29 20.67 30.34
CA PHE A 117 28.02 19.68 31.13
C PHE A 117 29.23 19.15 30.38
N ASP A 118 30.33 18.95 31.11
CA ASP A 118 31.54 18.35 30.54
C ASP A 118 31.28 16.87 30.20
N PRO A 119 31.65 16.38 29.00
CA PRO A 119 31.51 14.99 28.62
C PRO A 119 32.13 14.04 29.64
N GLY A 120 31.37 13.02 30.04
CA GLY A 120 31.81 11.99 31.00
C GLY A 120 31.54 12.32 32.48
N THR A 121 30.97 13.49 32.79
CA THR A 121 30.47 13.79 34.14
C THR A 121 29.19 13.01 34.45
N THR A 122 28.88 12.85 35.74
CA THR A 122 27.63 12.22 36.19
C THR A 122 26.43 12.98 35.66
N GLU A 123 26.48 14.31 35.69
CA GLU A 123 25.41 15.19 35.20
C GLU A 123 25.21 15.07 33.68
N TYR A 124 26.29 14.97 32.90
CA TYR A 124 26.23 14.71 31.46
C TYR A 124 25.51 13.39 31.17
N ASN A 125 25.91 12.31 31.84
CA ASN A 125 25.33 10.98 31.64
C ASN A 125 23.85 10.93 32.06
N THR A 126 23.51 11.57 33.18
CA THR A 126 22.13 11.67 33.67
C THR A 126 21.25 12.47 32.72
N SER A 127 21.71 13.63 32.24
CA SER A 127 20.97 14.46 31.29
C SER A 127 20.76 13.76 29.95
N SER A 128 21.81 13.13 29.41
CA SER A 128 21.73 12.37 28.16
C SER A 128 20.75 11.20 28.25
N ALA A 129 20.80 10.42 29.34
CA ALA A 129 19.86 9.34 29.58
C ALA A 129 18.42 9.83 29.75
N ALA A 130 18.21 10.90 30.52
CA ALA A 130 16.88 11.48 30.72
C ALA A 130 16.28 12.01 29.41
N GLN A 131 17.05 12.75 28.61
CA GLN A 131 16.58 13.26 27.31
C GLN A 131 16.24 12.13 26.34
N ASN A 132 17.04 11.08 26.30
CA ASN A 132 16.75 9.90 25.48
C ASN A 132 15.44 9.22 25.91
N ASP A 133 15.25 8.98 27.20
CA ASP A 133 14.06 8.32 27.71
C ASP A 133 12.79 9.18 27.50
N PHE A 134 12.87 10.51 27.71
CA PHE A 134 11.77 11.42 27.42
C PHE A 134 11.46 11.49 25.92
N LEU A 135 12.48 11.54 25.06
CA LEU A 135 12.29 11.49 23.61
C LEU A 135 11.52 10.24 23.20
N LEU A 136 12.00 9.05 23.58
CA LEU A 136 11.38 7.77 23.24
C LEU A 136 9.92 7.71 23.73
N TYR A 137 9.67 8.24 24.92
CA TYR A 137 8.33 8.39 25.45
C TYR A 137 7.46 9.33 24.59
N PHE A 138 7.94 10.52 24.23
CA PHE A 138 7.18 11.47 23.42
C PHE A 138 6.87 10.92 22.02
N LEU A 139 7.82 10.26 21.37
CA LEU A 139 7.61 9.64 20.06
C LEU A 139 6.48 8.60 20.12
N ASN A 140 6.53 7.68 21.09
CA ASN A 140 5.47 6.69 21.28
C ASN A 140 4.14 7.32 21.70
N PHE A 141 4.15 8.30 22.61
CA PHE A 141 2.94 8.99 23.08
C PHE A 141 2.19 9.64 21.91
N TYR A 142 2.88 10.47 21.12
CA TYR A 142 2.27 11.22 20.03
C TYR A 142 1.92 10.34 18.83
N ALA A 143 2.70 9.30 18.53
CA ALA A 143 2.31 8.28 17.56
C ALA A 143 0.98 7.61 17.94
N ASN A 144 0.84 7.18 19.21
CA ASN A 144 -0.39 6.56 19.70
C ASN A 144 -1.56 7.55 19.74
N GLU A 145 -1.33 8.81 20.11
CA GLU A 145 -2.35 9.85 20.10
C GLU A 145 -2.92 10.07 18.69
N LEU A 146 -2.03 10.17 17.69
CA LEU A 146 -2.45 10.36 16.31
C LEU A 146 -3.16 9.12 15.76
N ILE A 147 -2.65 7.91 16.04
CA ILE A 147 -3.33 6.66 15.67
C ILE A 147 -4.74 6.60 16.28
N ALA A 148 -4.88 6.89 17.56
CA ALA A 148 -6.17 6.88 18.24
C ALA A 148 -7.14 7.91 17.64
N PHE A 149 -6.65 9.09 17.28
CA PHE A 149 -7.44 10.07 16.54
C PHE A 149 -7.92 9.52 15.20
N LEU A 150 -7.02 8.95 14.38
CA LEU A 150 -7.35 8.40 13.07
C LEU A 150 -8.37 7.26 13.19
N GLU A 151 -8.19 6.36 14.16
CA GLU A 151 -9.15 5.29 14.45
C GLU A 151 -10.52 5.85 14.86
N SER A 152 -10.56 6.93 15.64
CA SER A 152 -11.83 7.58 16.05
C SER A 152 -12.62 8.20 14.89
N LYS A 153 -11.97 8.46 13.75
CA LYS A 153 -12.61 9.03 12.54
C LYS A 153 -13.11 7.98 11.58
N LYS A 154 -12.79 6.72 11.80
CA LYS A 154 -13.39 5.63 11.05
C LYS A 154 -14.90 5.65 11.27
N SER A 155 -15.63 5.32 10.22
CA SER A 155 -17.07 5.26 10.26
C SER A 155 -17.48 4.33 11.40
N THR A 156 -18.29 4.79 12.36
CA THR A 156 -19.08 3.88 13.22
C THR A 156 -20.10 3.20 12.32
N PHE A 157 -19.65 2.27 11.48
CA PHE A 157 -20.45 1.12 11.16
C PHE A 157 -20.74 0.49 12.50
N LYS A 158 -21.95 0.71 13.01
CA LYS A 158 -22.51 -0.21 14.01
C LYS A 158 -22.25 -1.58 13.43
N GLU A 159 -21.41 -2.35 14.11
CA GLU A 159 -21.25 -3.78 13.92
C GLU A 159 -22.61 -4.42 14.17
N SER A 160 -23.53 -4.29 13.22
CA SER A 160 -24.70 -5.14 13.16
C SER A 160 -24.18 -6.50 12.71
N ASN A 161 -23.73 -7.29 13.68
CA ASN A 161 -23.55 -8.75 13.60
C ASN A 161 -23.06 -9.27 12.23
N LYS A 162 -21.96 -8.72 11.72
CA LYS A 162 -20.93 -9.62 11.21
C LYS A 162 -19.99 -9.79 12.39
N GLN A 163 -19.96 -10.98 12.99
CA GLN A 163 -18.70 -11.46 13.53
C GLN A 163 -17.64 -11.03 12.53
N LYS A 164 -16.62 -10.28 12.95
CA LYS A 164 -15.42 -10.08 12.15
C LYS A 164 -15.00 -11.49 11.76
N ILE A 165 -15.36 -11.92 10.55
CA ILE A 165 -15.01 -13.24 10.06
C ILE A 165 -13.53 -13.08 9.89
N LYS A 166 -12.78 -13.46 10.92
CA LYS A 166 -11.34 -13.42 10.96
C LYS A 166 -10.92 -14.24 9.74
N LEU A 167 -10.40 -13.56 8.72
CA LEU A 167 -10.13 -14.21 7.46
C LEU A 167 -9.05 -15.25 7.76
N LYS A 168 -9.27 -16.49 7.35
CA LYS A 168 -8.32 -17.55 7.62
C LYS A 168 -6.94 -17.23 7.01
N SER A 169 -6.90 -16.46 5.92
CA SER A 169 -5.67 -15.91 5.35
C SER A 169 -4.92 -14.96 6.28
N GLU A 170 -5.63 -14.10 7.03
CA GLU A 170 -5.00 -13.22 8.04
C GLU A 170 -4.44 -14.04 9.20
N GLU A 171 -5.17 -15.07 9.65
CA GLU A 171 -4.68 -15.99 10.68
C GLU A 171 -3.42 -16.74 10.24
N LEU A 172 -3.40 -17.20 8.99
CA LEU A 172 -2.24 -17.83 8.39
C LEU A 172 -1.07 -16.84 8.29
N ALA A 173 -1.31 -15.59 7.90
CA ALA A 173 -0.26 -14.56 7.86
C ALA A 173 0.38 -14.34 9.25
N ILE A 174 -0.44 -14.22 10.32
CA ILE A 174 0.04 -14.09 11.71
C ILE A 174 0.82 -15.33 12.15
N LEU A 175 0.32 -16.52 11.81
CA LEU A 175 1.01 -17.77 12.17
C LEU A 175 2.36 -17.90 11.46
N ILE A 176 2.44 -17.45 10.20
CA ILE A 176 3.70 -17.40 9.44
C ILE A 176 4.69 -16.45 10.13
N THR A 177 4.28 -15.23 10.51
CA THR A 177 5.19 -14.29 11.17
C THR A 177 5.69 -14.81 12.51
N LYS A 178 4.81 -15.47 13.28
CA LYS A 178 5.23 -16.12 14.53
C LYS A 178 6.28 -17.21 14.30
N ASN A 179 6.10 -18.05 13.28
CA ASN A 179 7.10 -19.08 12.95
C ASN A 179 8.42 -18.47 12.46
N PHE A 180 8.38 -17.32 11.77
CA PHE A 180 9.59 -16.59 11.44
C PHE A 180 10.35 -16.09 12.68
N ASP A 181 9.63 -15.56 13.67
CA ASP A 181 10.24 -15.12 14.93
C ASP A 181 10.84 -16.29 15.72
N GLU A 182 10.14 -17.43 15.76
CA GLU A 182 10.64 -18.66 16.37
C GLU A 182 11.92 -19.17 15.66
N LEU A 183 11.92 -19.21 14.32
CA LEU A 183 13.10 -19.60 13.53
C LEU A 183 14.28 -18.64 13.75
N LYS A 184 14.01 -17.33 13.83
CA LYS A 184 15.03 -16.33 14.12
C LYS A 184 15.63 -16.53 15.52
N ALA A 185 14.79 -16.80 16.52
CA ALA A 185 15.24 -17.09 17.88
C ALA A 185 16.10 -18.37 17.94
N LEU A 186 15.72 -19.44 17.22
CA LEU A 186 16.51 -20.67 17.14
C LEU A 186 17.91 -20.39 16.54
N LYS A 187 17.97 -19.68 15.41
CA LYS A 187 19.26 -19.31 14.78
C LYS A 187 20.11 -18.43 15.69
N GLN A 188 19.50 -17.47 16.40
CA GLN A 188 20.22 -16.63 17.35
C GLN A 188 20.80 -17.43 18.52
N ASN A 189 20.02 -18.35 19.09
CA ASN A 189 20.49 -19.23 20.17
C ASN A 189 21.66 -20.11 19.69
N MET A 190 21.56 -20.67 18.48
CA MET A 190 22.64 -21.43 17.86
C MET A 190 23.92 -20.58 17.72
N TYR A 191 23.83 -19.37 17.16
CA TYR A 191 24.99 -18.49 17.01
C TYR A 191 25.59 -18.05 18.35
N GLN A 192 24.75 -17.81 19.38
CA GLN A 192 25.23 -17.50 20.73
C GLN A 192 25.95 -18.69 21.36
N GLU A 193 25.48 -19.92 21.13
CA GLU A 193 26.14 -21.12 21.64
C GLU A 193 27.47 -21.36 20.92
N ILE A 194 27.53 -21.15 19.60
CA ILE A 194 28.77 -21.16 18.83
C ILE A 194 29.78 -20.15 19.37
N ASP A 195 29.38 -18.87 19.51
CA ASP A 195 30.26 -17.81 20.00
C ASP A 195 30.73 -18.06 21.45
N SER A 196 29.85 -18.58 22.32
CA SER A 196 30.23 -18.91 23.71
C SER A 196 31.13 -20.14 23.83
N THR A 197 31.07 -21.08 22.88
CA THR A 197 31.87 -22.31 22.88
C THR A 197 33.21 -22.13 22.18
N PHE A 198 33.23 -21.42 21.05
CA PHE A 198 34.38 -21.33 20.14
C PHE A 198 34.96 -19.91 20.03
N GLY A 199 34.27 -18.89 20.54
CA GLY A 199 34.67 -17.50 20.40
C GLY A 199 34.65 -17.05 18.93
N SER A 200 35.62 -16.21 18.57
CA SER A 200 35.74 -15.67 17.20
C SER A 200 36.64 -16.49 16.28
N ASP A 201 36.89 -17.77 16.57
CA ASP A 201 37.74 -18.62 15.71
C ASP A 201 37.00 -19.02 14.43
N PRO A 202 37.37 -18.51 13.25
CA PRO A 202 36.69 -18.84 12.01
C PRO A 202 36.99 -20.26 11.49
N TRP A 203 37.91 -20.99 12.13
CA TRP A 203 38.31 -22.34 11.76
C TRP A 203 37.78 -23.43 12.71
N ALA A 204 37.02 -23.04 13.74
CA ALA A 204 36.43 -23.98 14.68
C ALA A 204 35.36 -24.83 13.99
N ASP A 205 35.31 -26.10 14.37
CA ASP A 205 34.29 -27.04 13.88
C ASP A 205 33.00 -26.86 14.70
N HIS A 206 32.02 -26.17 14.11
CA HIS A 206 30.74 -25.88 14.75
C HIS A 206 29.71 -27.01 14.62
N THR A 207 30.06 -28.12 13.95
CA THR A 207 29.13 -29.17 13.53
C THR A 207 28.27 -29.71 14.68
N GLU A 208 28.84 -29.90 15.87
CA GLU A 208 28.09 -30.43 17.03
C GLU A 208 26.96 -29.49 17.48
N VAL A 209 27.22 -28.18 17.52
CA VAL A 209 26.21 -27.17 17.88
C VAL A 209 25.21 -27.02 16.74
N GLU A 210 25.66 -27.01 15.48
CA GLU A 210 24.76 -26.93 14.33
C GLU A 210 23.77 -28.12 14.29
N ILE A 211 24.26 -29.36 14.47
CA ILE A 211 23.41 -30.57 14.51
C ILE A 211 22.37 -30.50 15.64
N LYS A 212 22.71 -29.91 16.79
CA LYS A 212 21.78 -29.73 17.91
C LYS A 212 20.56 -28.89 17.54
N TYR A 213 20.73 -27.86 16.71
CA TYR A 213 19.66 -26.96 16.29
C TYR A 213 19.07 -27.30 14.92
N GLU A 214 19.77 -28.10 14.11
CA GLU A 214 19.42 -28.45 12.74
C GLU A 214 17.98 -28.95 12.63
N PHE A 215 17.59 -29.91 13.46
CA PHE A 215 16.25 -30.49 13.43
C PHE A 215 15.13 -29.46 13.66
N ASP A 216 15.27 -28.60 14.68
CA ASP A 216 14.25 -27.59 15.02
C ASP A 216 14.19 -26.47 13.96
N ILE A 217 15.35 -26.08 13.42
CA ILE A 217 15.46 -25.12 12.33
C ILE A 217 14.80 -25.66 11.05
N GLU A 218 15.06 -26.93 10.70
CA GLU A 218 14.43 -27.59 9.56
C GLU A 218 12.92 -27.75 9.74
N LEU A 219 12.47 -28.08 10.96
CA LEU A 219 11.06 -28.21 11.29
C LEU A 219 10.33 -26.87 11.13
N ALA A 220 10.86 -25.79 11.73
CA ALA A 220 10.30 -24.44 11.61
C ALA A 220 10.31 -23.95 10.15
N THR A 221 11.39 -24.20 9.42
CA THR A 221 11.51 -23.86 7.98
C THR A 221 10.45 -24.59 7.15
N SER A 222 10.27 -25.89 7.40
CA SER A 222 9.27 -26.71 6.71
C SER A 222 7.85 -26.26 7.02
N GLU A 223 7.59 -25.86 8.26
CA GLU A 223 6.30 -25.34 8.69
C GLU A 223 5.97 -24.00 8.01
N ILE A 224 6.93 -23.08 7.92
CA ILE A 224 6.78 -21.83 7.15
C ILE A 224 6.41 -22.12 5.70
N LYS A 225 7.12 -23.03 5.04
CA LYS A 225 6.83 -23.44 3.65
C LYS A 225 5.41 -23.99 3.51
N ARG A 226 4.97 -24.84 4.45
CA ARG A 226 3.62 -25.42 4.51
C ARG A 226 2.56 -24.32 4.69
N LEU A 227 2.78 -23.37 5.59
CA LEU A 227 1.84 -22.29 5.86
C LEU A 227 1.72 -21.32 4.68
N ILE A 228 2.82 -20.97 4.00
CA ILE A 228 2.79 -20.15 2.77
C ILE A 228 1.98 -20.86 1.67
N PHE A 229 2.14 -22.19 1.56
CA PHE A 229 1.34 -23.00 0.65
C PHE A 229 -0.15 -22.93 0.99
N GLU A 230 -0.51 -23.00 2.27
CA GLU A 230 -1.91 -22.89 2.71
C GLU A 230 -2.47 -21.49 2.47
N LEU A 231 -1.68 -20.45 2.74
CA LEU A 231 -2.02 -19.06 2.47
C LEU A 231 -2.33 -18.85 0.99
N TYR A 232 -1.55 -19.45 0.08
CA TYR A 232 -1.84 -19.39 -1.35
C TYR A 232 -3.26 -19.89 -1.68
N ASN A 233 -3.65 -21.04 -1.15
CA ASN A 233 -4.97 -21.61 -1.42
C ASN A 233 -6.09 -20.80 -0.74
N GLN A 234 -5.89 -20.41 0.51
CA GLN A 234 -6.88 -19.68 1.28
C GLN A 234 -7.09 -18.26 0.75
N SER A 235 -6.03 -17.63 0.23
CA SER A 235 -6.10 -16.29 -0.35
C SER A 235 -7.06 -16.20 -1.54
N LYS A 236 -7.26 -17.31 -2.27
CA LYS A 236 -8.27 -17.40 -3.33
C LYS A 236 -9.69 -17.28 -2.78
N VAL A 237 -9.94 -17.92 -1.64
CA VAL A 237 -11.26 -17.98 -0.98
C VAL A 237 -11.56 -16.65 -0.32
N ASP A 238 -10.61 -16.13 0.45
CA ASP A 238 -10.78 -14.91 1.24
C ASP A 238 -10.57 -13.63 0.41
N ASN A 239 -10.12 -13.77 -0.84
CA ASN A 239 -9.66 -12.66 -1.66
C ASN A 239 -8.56 -11.84 -0.93
N TYR A 240 -7.55 -12.53 -0.41
CA TYR A 240 -6.46 -11.92 0.35
C TYR A 240 -5.26 -11.62 -0.55
N PHE A 241 -4.92 -10.34 -0.72
CA PHE A 241 -3.83 -9.95 -1.60
C PHE A 241 -2.45 -10.07 -0.92
N TYR A 242 -1.50 -10.71 -1.59
CA TYR A 242 -0.07 -10.70 -1.29
C TYR A 242 0.74 -11.01 -2.56
N PHE A 243 2.08 -10.87 -2.53
CA PHE A 243 2.91 -10.95 -3.74
C PHE A 243 2.67 -12.22 -4.58
N ASP A 244 2.69 -13.40 -3.96
CA ASP A 244 2.50 -14.69 -4.65
C ASP A 244 1.03 -15.17 -4.70
N CYS A 245 0.05 -14.32 -4.36
CA CYS A 245 -1.37 -14.70 -4.43
C CYS A 245 -1.79 -15.14 -5.84
N PRO A 246 -2.83 -15.99 -6.00
CA PRO A 246 -3.36 -16.37 -7.30
C PRO A 246 -3.66 -15.16 -8.19
N SER A 247 -3.40 -15.26 -9.49
CA SER A 247 -3.56 -14.14 -10.42
C SER A 247 -4.97 -13.55 -10.46
N GLU A 248 -6.00 -14.35 -10.16
CA GLU A 248 -7.39 -13.90 -10.03
C GLU A 248 -7.58 -12.94 -8.85
N VAL A 249 -6.91 -13.20 -7.72
CA VAL A 249 -6.95 -12.32 -6.54
C VAL A 249 -6.28 -11.00 -6.88
N TYR A 250 -5.12 -11.04 -7.53
CA TYR A 250 -4.46 -9.82 -8.01
C TYR A 250 -5.38 -8.97 -8.91
N LYS A 251 -6.00 -9.59 -9.92
CA LYS A 251 -6.90 -8.89 -10.84
C LYS A 251 -8.08 -8.22 -10.13
N LYS A 252 -8.62 -8.85 -9.09
CA LYS A 252 -9.69 -8.26 -8.25
C LYS A 252 -9.23 -7.02 -7.48
N HIS A 253 -7.95 -6.96 -7.10
CA HIS A 253 -7.37 -5.83 -6.39
C HIS A 253 -6.75 -4.76 -7.30
N PHE A 254 -6.67 -5.00 -8.60
CA PHE A 254 -5.94 -4.13 -9.52
C PHE A 254 -6.42 -2.68 -9.49
N GLU A 255 -7.74 -2.44 -9.59
CA GLU A 255 -8.28 -1.08 -9.59
C GLU A 255 -8.06 -0.38 -8.24
N ALA A 256 -8.25 -1.08 -7.12
CA ALA A 256 -7.98 -0.54 -5.80
C ALA A 256 -6.49 -0.16 -5.62
N ARG A 257 -5.57 -0.99 -6.13
CA ARG A 257 -4.14 -0.71 -6.12
C ARG A 257 -3.77 0.50 -7.00
N LYS A 258 -4.42 0.64 -8.16
CA LYS A 258 -4.24 1.80 -9.03
C LYS A 258 -4.70 3.08 -8.34
N ASP A 259 -5.88 3.04 -7.75
CA ASP A 259 -6.45 4.18 -7.04
C ASP A 259 -5.55 4.59 -5.86
N LEU A 260 -5.02 3.60 -5.13
CA LEU A 260 -4.02 3.82 -4.07
C LEU A 260 -2.76 4.52 -4.58
N TYR A 261 -2.21 4.04 -5.70
CA TYR A 261 -1.01 4.63 -6.29
C TYR A 261 -1.24 6.07 -6.75
N ILE A 262 -2.41 6.36 -7.33
CA ILE A 262 -2.77 7.73 -7.77
C ILE A 262 -2.99 8.65 -6.57
N ILE A 263 -3.47 8.14 -5.44
CA ILE A 263 -3.57 8.92 -4.19
C ILE A 263 -2.17 9.31 -3.68
N ASP A 264 -1.22 8.35 -3.72
CA ASP A 264 0.16 8.55 -3.27
C ASP A 264 0.95 9.47 -4.23
N VAL A 265 0.68 9.36 -5.53
CA VAL A 265 1.31 10.17 -6.58
C VAL A 265 0.23 10.87 -7.41
N PRO A 266 -0.31 12.02 -6.97
CA PRO A 266 -1.47 12.68 -7.59
C PRO A 266 -1.34 13.04 -9.08
N ASP A 267 -0.11 13.29 -9.52
CA ASP A 267 0.20 13.62 -10.92
C ASP A 267 0.43 12.39 -11.80
N ALA A 268 0.42 11.18 -11.22
CA ALA A 268 0.64 9.95 -11.96
C ALA A 268 -0.58 9.57 -12.81
N TYR A 269 -0.29 8.98 -13.96
CA TYR A 269 -1.29 8.37 -14.83
C TYR A 269 -1.30 6.84 -14.67
N GLU A 270 -2.30 6.17 -15.26
CA GLU A 270 -2.38 4.69 -15.24
C GLU A 270 -1.11 4.04 -15.79
N VAL A 271 -0.42 4.65 -16.76
CA VAL A 271 0.83 4.10 -17.31
C VAL A 271 1.95 4.07 -16.26
N ASP A 272 2.03 5.07 -15.38
CA ASP A 272 3.05 5.14 -14.34
C ASP A 272 2.80 4.06 -13.28
N PHE A 273 1.53 3.87 -12.88
CA PHE A 273 1.12 2.75 -12.04
C PHE A 273 1.43 1.38 -12.68
N LEU A 274 1.15 1.21 -13.97
CA LEU A 274 1.44 -0.05 -14.65
C LEU A 274 2.95 -0.34 -14.69
N ILE A 275 3.78 0.69 -14.88
CA ILE A 275 5.24 0.56 -14.81
C ILE A 275 5.68 0.19 -13.40
N SER A 276 5.13 0.82 -12.36
CA SER A 276 5.46 0.49 -10.97
C SER A 276 5.04 -0.93 -10.59
N GLU A 277 3.93 -1.44 -11.13
CA GLU A 277 3.53 -2.84 -10.91
C GLU A 277 4.51 -3.82 -11.57
N ILE A 278 5.07 -3.48 -12.74
CA ILE A 278 6.11 -4.29 -13.38
C ILE A 278 7.39 -4.27 -12.55
N GLU A 279 7.78 -3.12 -12.01
CA GLU A 279 8.91 -3.01 -11.09
C GLU A 279 8.68 -3.81 -9.79
N TYR A 280 7.47 -3.75 -9.23
CA TYR A 280 7.10 -4.53 -8.06
C TYR A 280 7.31 -6.03 -8.32
N PHE A 281 6.80 -6.54 -9.45
CA PHE A 281 6.94 -7.96 -9.80
C PHE A 281 8.35 -8.37 -10.27
N SER A 282 9.19 -7.44 -10.72
CA SER A 282 10.57 -7.74 -11.12
C SER A 282 11.52 -7.90 -9.94
N LYS A 283 11.11 -7.48 -8.73
CA LYS A 283 11.90 -7.54 -7.50
C LYS A 283 11.27 -8.49 -6.45
N PRO A 284 11.15 -9.80 -6.72
CA PRO A 284 10.55 -10.74 -5.76
C PRO A 284 11.30 -10.79 -4.43
N TYR A 285 12.62 -10.57 -4.43
CA TYR A 285 13.44 -10.56 -3.21
C TYR A 285 13.11 -9.41 -2.27
N ASP A 286 12.62 -8.30 -2.77
CA ASP A 286 12.27 -7.15 -1.94
C ASP A 286 10.77 -7.19 -1.58
N ASN A 287 9.96 -7.72 -2.50
CA ASN A 287 8.51 -7.57 -2.45
C ASN A 287 7.76 -8.81 -1.94
N ARG A 288 8.42 -9.96 -1.79
CA ARG A 288 7.86 -11.14 -1.10
C ARG A 288 7.89 -10.94 0.41
N VAL A 289 7.00 -10.08 0.87
CA VAL A 289 6.81 -9.78 2.29
C VAL A 289 5.42 -10.22 2.73
N ILE A 290 5.36 -10.96 3.84
CA ILE A 290 4.13 -11.22 4.57
C ILE A 290 4.07 -10.25 5.74
N ILE A 291 2.93 -9.60 5.90
CA ILE A 291 2.68 -8.64 6.97
C ILE A 291 1.68 -9.29 7.93
N GLY A 292 2.15 -9.60 9.14
CA GLY A 292 1.35 -10.00 10.29
C GLY A 292 1.54 -8.97 11.41
N ASP A 293 1.99 -9.41 12.58
CA ASP A 293 2.43 -8.51 13.67
C ASP A 293 3.74 -7.77 13.31
N SER A 294 4.52 -8.38 12.42
CA SER A 294 5.80 -7.92 11.89
C SER A 294 5.86 -8.19 10.37
N ALA A 295 6.77 -7.53 9.68
CA ALA A 295 7.01 -7.76 8.25
C ALA A 295 8.18 -8.73 8.06
N HIS A 296 7.93 -9.86 7.40
CA HIS A 296 8.96 -10.87 7.12
C HIS A 296 9.07 -11.15 5.64
N ASN A 297 10.31 -11.17 5.16
CA ASN A 297 10.61 -11.60 3.81
C ASN A 297 10.54 -13.14 3.73
N TYR A 298 9.72 -13.64 2.83
CA TYR A 298 9.48 -15.08 2.70
C TYR A 298 10.08 -15.68 1.42
N ASN A 299 10.91 -14.92 0.70
CA ASN A 299 11.45 -15.35 -0.59
C ASN A 299 12.22 -16.68 -0.52
N GLU A 300 13.05 -16.88 0.50
CA GLU A 300 13.85 -18.10 0.70
C GLU A 300 13.01 -19.37 0.93
N TYR A 301 11.72 -19.19 1.25
CA TYR A 301 10.77 -20.26 1.58
C TYR A 301 9.85 -20.56 0.40
N VAL A 302 10.09 -19.93 -0.75
CA VAL A 302 9.31 -20.12 -1.97
C VAL A 302 10.21 -20.69 -3.05
N ASP A 303 10.03 -21.98 -3.32
CA ASP A 303 10.69 -22.61 -4.45
C ASP A 303 10.11 -22.06 -5.77
N TYR A 304 10.97 -21.91 -6.79
CA TYR A 304 10.57 -21.52 -8.14
C TYR A 304 9.85 -22.68 -8.87
N ASN A 305 8.77 -23.16 -8.27
CA ASN A 305 7.90 -24.20 -8.79
C ASN A 305 6.83 -23.62 -9.72
N ASP A 306 6.23 -24.50 -10.52
CA ASP A 306 5.24 -24.13 -11.54
C ASP A 306 4.11 -23.23 -11.03
N ARG A 307 3.67 -23.41 -9.78
CA ARG A 307 2.60 -22.58 -9.20
C ARG A 307 2.92 -21.09 -9.23
N TYR A 308 4.03 -20.69 -8.62
CA TYR A 308 4.38 -19.28 -8.45
C TYR A 308 4.84 -18.67 -9.77
N ARG A 309 5.59 -19.46 -10.56
CA ARG A 309 5.98 -19.13 -11.93
C ARG A 309 4.77 -18.85 -12.83
N ILE A 310 3.81 -19.76 -12.89
CA ILE A 310 2.59 -19.60 -13.70
C ILE A 310 1.76 -18.42 -13.19
N THR A 311 1.63 -18.28 -11.87
CA THR A 311 0.88 -17.18 -11.28
C THR A 311 1.46 -15.82 -11.66
N LEU A 312 2.77 -15.64 -11.51
CA LEU A 312 3.47 -14.44 -11.93
C LEU A 312 3.27 -14.19 -13.43
N LYS A 313 3.48 -15.20 -14.27
CA LYS A 313 3.24 -15.11 -15.72
C LYS A 313 1.84 -14.61 -16.04
N ARG A 314 0.79 -15.12 -15.38
CA ARG A 314 -0.59 -14.67 -15.61
C ARG A 314 -0.85 -13.23 -15.16
N LYS A 315 -0.16 -12.74 -14.12
CA LYS A 315 -0.21 -11.33 -13.71
C LYS A 315 0.47 -10.45 -14.76
N LEU A 316 1.64 -10.85 -15.26
CA LEU A 316 2.37 -10.14 -16.30
C LEU A 316 1.64 -10.11 -17.64
N GLU A 317 0.98 -11.21 -18.03
CA GLU A 317 0.12 -11.24 -19.22
C GLU A 317 -1.02 -10.23 -19.12
N PHE A 318 -1.65 -10.12 -17.94
CA PHE A 318 -2.70 -9.15 -17.68
C PHE A 318 -2.19 -7.70 -17.77
N LEU A 319 -1.03 -7.42 -17.16
CA LEU A 319 -0.38 -6.11 -17.25
C LEU A 319 0.08 -5.79 -18.68
N ALA A 320 0.58 -6.78 -19.41
CA ALA A 320 1.02 -6.62 -20.81
C ALA A 320 -0.11 -6.13 -21.71
N VAL A 321 -1.32 -6.65 -21.53
CA VAL A 321 -2.49 -6.21 -22.32
C VAL A 321 -2.76 -4.73 -22.11
N LYS A 322 -2.71 -4.24 -20.87
CA LYS A 322 -2.90 -2.83 -20.54
C LYS A 322 -1.74 -1.96 -21.04
N LEU A 323 -0.50 -2.39 -20.84
CA LEU A 323 0.69 -1.64 -21.25
C LEU A 323 0.85 -1.46 -22.76
N ARG A 324 0.31 -2.38 -23.57
CA ARG A 324 0.32 -2.26 -25.04
C ARG A 324 -0.31 -0.97 -25.55
N GLN A 325 -1.36 -0.46 -24.89
CA GLN A 325 -2.03 0.77 -25.32
C GLN A 325 -1.13 2.01 -25.16
N TYR A 326 -0.09 1.91 -24.33
CA TYR A 326 0.92 2.93 -24.11
C TYR A 326 2.23 2.67 -24.88
N GLY A 327 2.24 1.69 -25.79
CA GLY A 327 3.40 1.35 -26.62
C GLY A 327 4.49 0.55 -25.90
N TYR A 328 4.20 -0.03 -24.73
CA TYR A 328 5.13 -0.89 -24.00
C TYR A 328 4.88 -2.37 -24.29
N ILE A 329 5.96 -3.15 -24.28
CA ILE A 329 5.94 -4.62 -24.33
C ILE A 329 6.72 -5.16 -23.14
N ILE A 330 6.24 -6.28 -22.59
CA ILE A 330 6.93 -7.02 -21.55
C ILE A 330 7.56 -8.25 -22.19
N LYS A 331 8.87 -8.41 -22.00
CA LYS A 331 9.59 -9.65 -22.29
C LYS A 331 9.92 -10.34 -20.98
N THR A 332 9.80 -11.65 -20.95
CA THR A 332 10.11 -12.47 -19.77
C THR A 332 11.11 -13.55 -20.14
N LYS A 333 12.10 -13.78 -19.28
CA LYS A 333 13.04 -14.90 -19.38
C LYS A 333 12.93 -15.73 -18.11
N GLU A 334 12.36 -16.92 -18.23
CA GLU A 334 12.22 -17.86 -17.12
C GLU A 334 13.54 -18.56 -16.82
N GLY A 335 13.76 -18.95 -15.55
CA GLY A 335 15.00 -19.62 -15.15
C GLY A 335 16.21 -18.71 -15.30
N ALA A 336 16.03 -17.40 -15.11
CA ALA A 336 17.11 -16.43 -15.11
C ALA A 336 17.74 -16.35 -13.72
N SER A 337 19.06 -16.17 -13.68
CA SER A 337 19.76 -15.78 -12.47
C SER A 337 19.41 -14.34 -12.15
N LEU A 338 18.70 -14.13 -11.05
CA LEU A 338 18.37 -12.82 -10.53
C LEU A 338 19.54 -12.36 -9.66
N ILE A 339 20.10 -11.21 -10.00
CA ILE A 339 21.19 -10.56 -9.30
C ILE A 339 20.70 -9.23 -8.73
N ASP A 340 21.26 -8.83 -7.62
CA ASP A 340 21.06 -7.50 -7.07
C ASP A 340 21.96 -6.53 -7.80
N GLU A 341 21.35 -5.56 -8.48
CA GLU A 341 22.06 -4.61 -9.32
C GLU A 341 22.95 -3.67 -8.49
N SER A 342 22.68 -3.49 -7.19
CA SER A 342 23.41 -2.57 -6.32
C SER A 342 24.77 -3.12 -5.88
N ASN A 343 24.87 -4.43 -5.67
CA ASN A 343 26.07 -5.07 -5.14
C ASN A 343 26.56 -6.26 -5.99
N GLY A 344 25.80 -6.67 -7.00
CA GLY A 344 26.12 -7.80 -7.89
C GLY A 344 25.83 -9.17 -7.28
N ASP A 345 25.22 -9.24 -6.10
CA ASP A 345 25.03 -10.50 -5.39
C ASP A 345 23.97 -11.36 -6.08
N TYR A 346 24.28 -12.64 -6.22
CA TYR A 346 23.33 -13.63 -6.68
C TYR A 346 22.19 -13.78 -5.66
N LYS A 347 20.96 -13.52 -6.10
CA LYS A 347 19.77 -13.66 -5.26
C LYS A 347 19.03 -14.97 -5.51
N GLY A 348 19.19 -15.61 -6.66
CA GLY A 348 18.57 -16.90 -6.95
C GLY A 348 18.07 -17.06 -8.38
N TRP A 349 17.30 -18.11 -8.64
CA TRP A 349 16.66 -18.35 -9.94
C TRP A 349 15.22 -17.83 -9.96
N GLY A 350 14.81 -17.17 -11.04
CA GLY A 350 13.45 -16.67 -11.20
C GLY A 350 13.06 -16.28 -12.62
N THR A 351 12.08 -15.38 -12.73
CA THR A 351 11.66 -14.77 -14.00
C THR A 351 12.28 -13.38 -14.12
N GLU A 352 13.20 -13.19 -15.05
CA GLU A 352 13.66 -11.85 -15.43
C GLU A 352 12.57 -11.17 -16.27
N ILE A 353 12.24 -9.93 -15.91
CA ILE A 353 11.17 -9.15 -16.54
C ILE A 353 11.81 -7.91 -17.15
N ILE A 354 11.68 -7.76 -18.46
CA ILE A 354 12.24 -6.63 -19.22
C ILE A 354 11.10 -5.86 -19.85
N LEU A 355 10.98 -4.59 -19.48
CA LEU A 355 10.03 -3.66 -20.07
C LEU A 355 10.70 -2.91 -21.22
N GLU A 356 10.19 -3.03 -22.44
CA GLU A 356 10.70 -2.30 -23.60
C GLU A 356 9.63 -1.39 -24.19
N LYS A 357 10.05 -0.22 -24.66
CA LYS A 357 9.22 0.67 -25.47
C LYS A 357 9.33 0.24 -26.93
N THR A 358 8.22 0.03 -27.61
CA THR A 358 8.24 -0.42 -29.01
C THR A 358 8.83 0.68 -29.90
N LYS A 359 9.84 0.35 -30.71
CA LYS A 359 10.53 1.27 -31.63
C LYS A 359 9.71 1.62 -32.88
N THR A 360 8.45 1.24 -32.95
CA THR A 360 7.61 1.53 -34.11
C THR A 360 7.15 2.98 -34.07
N SER A 361 7.85 3.81 -34.84
CA SER A 361 7.57 5.20 -35.20
C SER A 361 6.26 5.42 -35.98
N ASN A 362 5.21 4.62 -35.71
CA ASN A 362 3.87 4.79 -36.28
C ASN A 362 2.77 4.97 -35.22
N PHE A 363 3.11 5.13 -33.93
CA PHE A 363 2.19 5.79 -33.01
C PHE A 363 2.38 7.30 -33.13
N THR A 364 1.65 7.89 -34.08
CA THR A 364 1.40 9.33 -34.08
C THR A 364 0.95 9.75 -32.69
N ASN A 365 1.67 10.71 -32.10
CA ASN A 365 1.23 11.50 -30.96
C ASN A 365 -0.30 11.66 -30.96
N PRO A 366 -1.05 11.16 -29.97
CA PRO A 366 -2.40 11.62 -29.78
C PRO A 366 -2.32 12.93 -28.97
N LYS A 367 -1.86 14.00 -29.64
CA LYS A 367 -2.55 15.27 -29.41
C LYS A 367 -3.89 15.11 -30.10
N ALA A 368 -4.92 14.86 -29.30
CA ALA A 368 -6.33 15.00 -29.66
C ALA A 368 -6.71 14.45 -31.04
N GLN A 369 -6.78 13.13 -31.20
CA GLN A 369 -7.63 12.53 -32.22
C GLN A 369 -8.05 11.11 -31.83
N ASP A 370 -9.37 10.94 -31.85
CA ASP A 370 -10.21 9.76 -31.61
C ASP A 370 -9.53 8.39 -31.80
N ILE A 371 -9.21 7.72 -30.69
CA ILE A 371 -9.02 6.26 -30.65
C ILE A 371 -10.27 5.68 -30.00
N LYS A 372 -10.98 4.83 -30.76
CA LYS A 372 -12.14 4.05 -30.33
C LYS A 372 -11.73 3.13 -29.17
N GLU A 373 -12.01 3.54 -27.95
CA GLU A 373 -11.92 2.68 -26.76
C GLU A 373 -12.94 1.54 -26.88
N ALA A 374 -12.45 0.30 -26.85
CA ALA A 374 -13.28 -0.86 -26.67
C ALA A 374 -13.59 -1.01 -25.18
N GLU A 375 -14.86 -0.81 -24.80
CA GLU A 375 -15.36 -0.90 -23.43
C GLU A 375 -15.37 -2.34 -22.89
N PRO A 376 -15.20 -2.55 -21.56
CA PRO A 376 -15.30 -3.85 -20.93
C PRO A 376 -16.75 -4.33 -20.95
N LYS A 377 -17.05 -5.34 -21.77
CA LYS A 377 -18.36 -6.01 -21.76
C LYS A 377 -18.47 -6.90 -20.53
N THR A 378 -19.26 -6.49 -19.55
CA THR A 378 -19.97 -7.48 -18.71
C THR A 378 -20.91 -8.24 -19.62
N GLU A 379 -20.87 -9.58 -19.64
CA GLU A 379 -21.55 -10.47 -20.62
C GLU A 379 -23.08 -10.25 -20.83
N LYS A 380 -23.73 -9.36 -20.05
CA LYS A 380 -25.17 -9.09 -20.11
C LYS A 380 -25.57 -7.66 -20.48
N GLN A 381 -24.63 -6.73 -20.67
CA GLN A 381 -24.96 -5.32 -20.96
C GLN A 381 -24.98 -5.04 -22.47
N LEU A 382 -26.00 -4.30 -22.94
CA LEU A 382 -26.08 -3.80 -24.31
C LEU A 382 -24.93 -2.83 -24.60
N THR A 383 -24.42 -2.83 -25.84
CA THR A 383 -23.38 -1.87 -26.26
C THR A 383 -23.94 -0.45 -26.33
N ALA A 384 -23.07 0.57 -26.30
CA ALA A 384 -23.49 1.96 -26.47
C ALA A 384 -24.33 2.19 -27.75
N ASN A 385 -24.04 1.48 -28.84
CA ASN A 385 -24.82 1.57 -30.08
C ASN A 385 -26.21 0.93 -29.91
N GLN A 386 -26.26 -0.27 -29.32
CA GLN A 386 -27.51 -0.98 -29.04
C GLN A 386 -28.42 -0.19 -28.09
N ILE A 387 -27.86 0.44 -27.05
CA ILE A 387 -28.61 1.29 -26.13
C ILE A 387 -29.20 2.50 -26.86
N VAL A 388 -28.41 3.17 -27.71
CA VAL A 388 -28.91 4.34 -28.47
C VAL A 388 -29.99 3.94 -29.47
N LEU A 389 -29.86 2.79 -30.14
CA LEU A 389 -30.90 2.26 -31.03
C LEU A 389 -32.17 1.90 -30.26
N LEU A 390 -32.06 1.21 -29.13
CA LEU A 390 -33.21 0.90 -28.27
C LEU A 390 -33.92 2.17 -27.81
N LEU A 391 -33.17 3.18 -27.38
CA LEU A 391 -33.72 4.48 -26.97
C LEU A 391 -34.42 5.20 -28.13
N GLN A 392 -33.92 5.06 -29.36
CA GLN A 392 -34.57 5.58 -30.56
C GLN A 392 -35.92 4.90 -30.80
N GLU A 393 -35.97 3.56 -30.76
CA GLU A 393 -37.20 2.79 -31.00
C GLU A 393 -38.28 3.06 -29.96
N ILE A 394 -37.92 3.23 -28.68
CA ILE A 394 -38.89 3.57 -27.63
C ILE A 394 -39.30 5.06 -27.61
N GLY A 395 -38.83 5.86 -28.56
CA GLY A 395 -39.18 7.28 -28.66
C GLY A 395 -38.52 8.20 -27.62
N PHE A 396 -37.40 7.81 -27.02
CA PHE A 396 -36.70 8.64 -26.03
C PHE A 396 -36.28 10.00 -26.61
N PHE A 397 -35.77 10.01 -27.85
CA PHE A 397 -35.28 11.23 -28.51
C PHE A 397 -36.40 12.14 -29.02
N THR A 398 -37.63 11.65 -29.15
CA THR A 398 -38.79 12.44 -29.59
C THR A 398 -39.48 13.16 -28.44
N HIS A 399 -39.07 12.91 -27.18
CA HIS A 399 -39.60 13.62 -26.04
C HIS A 399 -39.26 15.13 -26.11
N PRO A 400 -40.22 16.07 -25.94
CA PRO A 400 -40.02 17.51 -26.20
C PRO A 400 -38.86 18.17 -25.44
N LYS A 401 -38.51 17.64 -24.26
CA LYS A 401 -37.38 18.11 -23.46
C LYS A 401 -36.02 17.56 -23.93
N ILE A 402 -36.03 16.37 -24.53
CA ILE A 402 -34.81 15.68 -25.01
C ILE A 402 -34.48 16.15 -26.42
N GLU A 403 -35.48 16.23 -27.30
CA GLU A 403 -35.33 16.67 -28.69
C GLU A 403 -34.68 18.06 -28.81
N LYS A 404 -35.11 19.01 -27.97
CA LYS A 404 -34.57 20.39 -27.95
C LYS A 404 -33.19 20.52 -27.31
N THR A 405 -32.69 19.47 -26.70
CA THR A 405 -31.44 19.47 -25.95
C THR A 405 -30.27 19.08 -26.85
N SER A 406 -29.09 19.66 -26.64
CA SER A 406 -27.92 19.35 -27.46
C SER A 406 -27.50 17.87 -27.35
N LYS A 407 -26.94 17.30 -28.42
CA LYS A 407 -26.44 15.90 -28.43
C LYS A 407 -25.42 15.62 -27.32
N VAL A 408 -24.68 16.65 -26.88
CA VAL A 408 -23.77 16.56 -25.72
C VAL A 408 -24.57 16.29 -24.44
N LYS A 409 -25.58 17.11 -24.15
CA LYS A 409 -26.42 16.95 -22.96
C LYS A 409 -27.27 15.68 -23.01
N GLN A 410 -27.74 15.27 -24.19
CA GLN A 410 -28.41 13.98 -24.39
C GLN A 410 -27.46 12.82 -24.05
N SER A 411 -26.20 12.89 -24.50
CA SER A 411 -25.21 11.85 -24.22
C SER A 411 -24.79 11.78 -22.74
N GLU A 412 -24.72 12.92 -22.06
CA GLU A 412 -24.47 12.97 -20.61
C GLU A 412 -25.62 12.37 -19.81
N LEU A 413 -26.86 12.62 -20.23
CA LEU A 413 -28.05 12.02 -19.61
C LEU A 413 -28.06 10.51 -19.78
N ILE A 414 -27.83 10.00 -21.00
CA ILE A 414 -27.79 8.56 -21.26
C ILE A 414 -26.62 7.91 -20.52
N SER A 415 -25.46 8.57 -20.47
CA SER A 415 -24.29 8.12 -19.71
C SER A 415 -24.61 7.94 -18.22
N LYS A 416 -25.38 8.86 -17.62
CA LYS A 416 -25.86 8.73 -16.24
C LYS A 416 -26.83 7.55 -16.04
N ILE A 417 -27.57 7.15 -17.08
CA ILE A 417 -28.53 6.03 -17.01
C ILE A 417 -27.81 4.69 -17.11
N CYS A 418 -26.86 4.55 -18.05
CA CYS A 418 -26.26 3.26 -18.37
C CYS A 418 -24.80 3.07 -17.89
N GLY A 419 -24.17 4.11 -17.33
CA GLY A 419 -22.78 4.07 -16.86
C GLY A 419 -21.73 4.01 -17.98
N LEU A 420 -22.12 4.22 -19.23
CA LEU A 420 -21.20 4.20 -20.38
C LEU A 420 -20.61 5.59 -20.67
N ASN A 421 -19.53 5.62 -21.46
CA ASN A 421 -18.82 6.86 -21.78
C ASN A 421 -19.70 7.82 -22.61
N SER A 422 -19.91 9.04 -22.12
CA SER A 422 -20.74 10.06 -22.78
C SER A 422 -20.23 10.46 -24.16
N LYS A 423 -18.92 10.46 -24.40
CA LYS A 423 -18.35 10.74 -25.73
C LYS A 423 -18.71 9.64 -26.74
N ASN A 424 -18.60 8.37 -26.32
CA ASN A 424 -18.99 7.23 -27.16
C ASN A 424 -20.47 7.29 -27.50
N ILE A 425 -21.33 7.53 -26.49
CA ILE A 425 -22.77 7.67 -26.68
C ILE A 425 -23.09 8.82 -27.63
N LYS A 426 -22.43 9.99 -27.48
CA LYS A 426 -22.61 11.14 -28.37
C LYS A 426 -22.35 10.78 -29.83
N ILE A 427 -21.28 10.04 -30.10
CA ILE A 427 -20.96 9.58 -31.47
C ILE A 427 -22.07 8.67 -31.99
N LYS A 428 -22.63 7.79 -31.16
CA LYS A 428 -23.75 6.91 -31.55
C LYS A 428 -25.05 7.68 -31.79
N ILE A 429 -25.36 8.70 -30.99
CA ILE A 429 -26.50 9.61 -31.25
C ILE A 429 -26.29 10.38 -32.56
N GLN A 430 -25.06 10.80 -32.87
CA GLN A 430 -24.75 11.44 -34.15
C GLN A 430 -24.90 10.49 -35.34
N ASN A 431 -24.70 9.21 -35.13
CA ASN A 431 -24.86 8.19 -36.16
C ASN A 431 -26.33 7.90 -36.50
N LEU A 432 -27.29 8.25 -35.63
CA LEU A 432 -28.72 8.13 -35.95
C LEU A 432 -29.15 9.00 -37.14
N ASP A 433 -28.42 10.09 -37.40
CA ASP A 433 -28.69 10.99 -38.53
C ASP A 433 -28.06 10.52 -39.85
N LYS A 434 -27.25 9.45 -39.82
CA LYS A 434 -26.49 8.97 -40.99
C LYS A 434 -27.27 7.90 -41.75
N THR A 435 -26.98 7.74 -43.03
CA THR A 435 -27.61 6.70 -43.86
C THR A 435 -26.98 5.34 -43.60
N LEU A 436 -27.74 4.25 -43.76
CA LEU A 436 -27.27 2.86 -43.57
C LEU A 436 -25.98 2.53 -44.35
N LYS A 437 -25.78 3.15 -45.53
CA LYS A 437 -24.55 2.98 -46.34
C LYS A 437 -23.29 3.52 -45.66
N GLU A 438 -23.42 4.48 -44.73
CA GLU A 438 -22.32 5.13 -44.02
C GLU A 438 -21.97 4.45 -42.68
N LEU A 439 -22.80 3.51 -42.22
CA LEU A 439 -22.74 2.95 -40.87
C LEU A 439 -22.12 1.53 -40.81
N GLY A 440 -21.95 0.88 -41.96
CA GLY A 440 -21.28 -0.42 -42.11
C GLY A 440 -22.12 -1.62 -41.65
N GLU A 441 -21.72 -2.83 -42.04
CA GLU A 441 -22.49 -4.08 -41.85
C GLU A 441 -22.78 -4.43 -40.38
N ASN A 442 -21.95 -3.97 -39.44
CA ASN A 442 -22.15 -4.24 -38.01
C ASN A 442 -23.30 -3.43 -37.41
N HIS A 443 -23.73 -2.33 -38.05
CA HIS A 443 -24.85 -1.53 -37.56
C HIS A 443 -26.19 -2.23 -37.77
N GLN A 444 -26.38 -2.90 -38.91
CA GLN A 444 -27.59 -3.69 -39.17
C GLN A 444 -27.76 -4.82 -38.15
N LYS A 445 -26.67 -5.52 -37.80
CA LYS A 445 -26.69 -6.56 -36.76
C LYS A 445 -27.13 -6.03 -35.39
N ASP A 446 -26.80 -4.78 -35.07
CA ASP A 446 -27.24 -4.16 -33.82
C ASP A 446 -28.72 -3.80 -33.88
N ILE A 447 -29.25 -3.38 -35.04
CA ILE A 447 -30.69 -3.15 -35.26
C ILE A 447 -31.45 -4.46 -35.10
N ASP A 448 -31.06 -5.50 -35.84
CA ASP A 448 -31.73 -6.82 -35.82
C ASP A 448 -31.80 -7.38 -34.39
N LYS A 449 -30.76 -7.13 -33.57
CA LYS A 449 -30.71 -7.55 -32.17
C LYS A 449 -31.64 -6.75 -31.27
N ILE A 450 -31.82 -5.45 -31.52
CA ILE A 450 -32.77 -4.63 -30.76
C ILE A 450 -34.21 -5.02 -31.13
N ASP A 451 -34.48 -5.25 -32.40
CA ASP A 451 -35.80 -5.70 -32.86
C ASP A 451 -36.15 -7.07 -32.25
N ASP A 452 -35.22 -8.02 -32.22
CA ASP A 452 -35.41 -9.31 -31.54
C ASP A 452 -35.71 -9.12 -30.04
N ILE A 453 -35.00 -8.22 -29.34
CA ILE A 453 -35.29 -7.92 -27.93
C ILE A 453 -36.70 -7.34 -27.76
N LEU A 454 -37.10 -6.39 -28.61
CA LEU A 454 -38.41 -5.74 -28.52
C LEU A 454 -39.56 -6.71 -28.85
N ASN A 455 -39.38 -7.55 -29.88
CA ASN A 455 -40.38 -8.55 -30.28
C ASN A 455 -40.55 -9.67 -29.22
N ASN A 456 -39.51 -9.97 -28.45
CA ASN A 456 -39.59 -10.93 -27.35
C ASN A 456 -40.20 -10.34 -26.05
N LEU A 457 -40.56 -9.05 -26.03
CA LEU A 457 -41.29 -8.42 -24.92
C LEU A 457 -42.82 -8.43 -25.12
N GLU A 458 -43.29 -8.71 -26.34
CA GLU A 458 -44.70 -9.02 -26.64
C GLU A 458 -45.03 -10.48 -26.32
#